data_AF-A0A1E8Q244-F1
#
_entry.id   AF-A0A1E8Q244-F1
#
_cell.length_a   1.000
_cell.length_b   1.000
_cell.length_c   1.000
_cell.angle_alpha   90.00
_cell.angle_beta   90.00
_cell.angle_gamma   90.00
#
_symmetry.space_group_name_H-M   'P 1'
#
loop_
_entity.id
_entity.type
_entity.pdbx_description
1 polymer ?
#
loop_
_entity_poly.entity_id
_entity_poly.type
_entity_poly.pdbx_seq_one_letter_code
_entity_poly.pdbx_strand_id
1 'polypeptide(L)'
;MSEANLPVPEDPSATTEPVIQVVRGEPTDEELAALVTVLAGAGNQVTSADMEPHERDLWGHPVDKLRYSSFSWQRVTLVERTHLRR
;
A
#
# COMPACT_ATOMS: atom_id res chain seq x y z
N MET A 1 1.84 27.08 50.20
CA MET A 1 1.07 26.94 48.95
C MET A 1 2.06 26.55 47.86
N SER A 2 2.35 25.26 47.74
CA SER A 2 3.23 24.73 46.68
C SER A 2 2.35 23.94 45.72
N GLU A 3 1.93 24.59 44.64
CA GLU A 3 1.26 23.94 43.53
C GLU A 3 2.32 23.13 42.77
N ALA A 4 2.23 21.81 42.82
CA ALA A 4 3.10 20.92 42.06
C ALA A 4 2.70 21.02 40.58
N ASN A 5 3.59 21.58 39.77
CA ASN A 5 3.48 21.58 38.32
C ASN A 5 3.53 20.12 37.80
N LEU A 6 2.38 19.56 37.47
CA LEU A 6 2.26 18.24 36.85
C LEU A 6 2.77 18.32 35.40
N PRO A 7 3.58 17.36 34.92
CA PRO A 7 3.95 17.30 33.51
C PRO A 7 2.70 17.00 32.68
N VAL A 8 2.35 17.94 31.78
CA VAL A 8 1.38 17.70 30.71
C VAL A 8 1.87 16.49 29.89
N PRO A 9 1.03 15.47 29.62
CA PRO A 9 1.44 14.39 28.75
C PRO A 9 1.74 14.96 27.36
N GLU A 10 2.99 14.82 26.89
CA GLU A 10 3.31 15.04 25.49
C GLU A 10 2.60 13.97 24.66
N ASP A 11 1.70 14.40 23.78
CA ASP A 11 1.09 13.54 22.78
C ASP A 11 2.17 13.01 21.82
N PRO A 12 2.37 11.68 21.69
CA PRO A 12 3.40 11.10 20.83
C PRO A 12 3.13 11.27 19.33
N SER A 13 2.07 12.00 18.94
CA SER A 13 1.75 12.31 17.53
C SER A 13 2.50 13.53 16.99
N ALA A 14 3.28 14.25 17.81
CA ALA A 14 3.85 15.55 17.42
C ALA A 14 5.03 15.51 16.42
N THR A 15 5.57 14.34 16.07
CA THR A 15 6.82 14.25 15.27
C THR A 15 6.75 13.26 14.11
N THR A 16 5.63 13.20 13.40
CA THR A 16 5.59 12.58 12.06
C THR A 16 4.95 13.55 11.10
N GLU A 17 5.70 13.93 10.06
CA GLU A 17 5.13 14.69 8.97
C GLU A 17 3.94 13.92 8.38
N PRO A 18 2.81 14.60 8.10
CA PRO A 18 1.62 13.93 7.61
C PRO A 18 1.90 13.28 6.25
N VAL A 19 1.71 11.96 6.18
CA VAL A 19 1.94 11.17 4.96
C VAL A 19 0.93 11.54 3.85
N ILE A 20 -0.25 12.04 4.22
CA ILE A 20 -1.34 12.40 3.30
C ILE A 20 -1.87 13.78 3.69
N GLN A 21 -2.04 14.66 2.70
CA GLN A 21 -2.55 16.02 2.90
C GLN A 21 -3.83 16.25 2.08
N VAL A 22 -4.82 16.88 2.70
CA VAL A 22 -6.03 17.38 2.01
C VAL A 22 -5.70 18.70 1.32
N VAL A 23 -5.70 18.71 -0.02
CA VAL A 23 -5.39 19.90 -0.82
C VAL A 23 -6.61 20.81 -1.00
N ARG A 24 -7.82 20.25 -0.95
CA ARG A 24 -9.08 20.99 -1.16
C ARG A 24 -10.25 20.30 -0.46
N GLY A 25 -11.19 21.10 0.04
CA GLY A 25 -12.42 20.66 0.69
C GLY A 25 -12.33 20.73 2.21
N GLU A 26 -13.47 20.58 2.87
CA GLU A 26 -13.58 20.51 4.34
C GLU A 26 -14.21 19.14 4.68
N PRO A 27 -13.45 18.04 4.59
CA PRO A 27 -13.97 16.73 4.97
C PRO A 27 -14.24 16.73 6.47
N THR A 28 -15.32 16.05 6.84
CA THR A 28 -15.67 15.84 8.25
C THR A 28 -14.74 14.80 8.88
N ASP A 29 -14.60 14.84 10.21
CA ASP A 29 -13.76 13.89 10.94
C ASP A 29 -14.21 12.43 10.73
N GLU A 30 -15.52 12.21 10.55
CA GLU A 30 -16.11 10.90 10.26
C GLU A 30 -15.65 10.35 8.89
N GLU A 31 -15.60 11.21 7.87
CA GLU A 31 -15.13 10.84 6.53
C GLU A 31 -13.64 10.54 6.51
N LEU A 32 -12.83 11.33 7.25
CA LEU A 32 -11.40 11.06 7.41
C LEU A 32 -11.16 9.73 8.12
N ALA A 33 -11.89 9.44 9.19
CA ALA A 33 -11.78 8.17 9.91
C ALA A 33 -12.15 6.98 9.03
N ALA A 34 -13.22 7.10 8.23
CA ALA A 34 -13.62 6.08 7.28
C ALA A 34 -12.53 5.83 6.22
N LEU A 35 -11.97 6.89 5.63
CA LEU A 35 -10.90 6.79 4.64
C LEU A 35 -9.64 6.13 5.20
N VAL A 36 -9.18 6.57 6.37
CA VAL A 36 -7.98 6.02 7.02
C VAL A 36 -8.19 4.54 7.37
N THR A 37 -9.39 4.16 7.81
CA THR A 37 -9.74 2.77 8.11
C THR A 37 -9.67 1.89 6.86
N VAL A 38 -10.22 2.36 5.74
CA VAL A 38 -10.14 1.64 4.45
C VAL A 38 -8.70 1.52 3.97
N LEU A 39 -7.91 2.59 4.06
CA LEU A 39 -6.51 2.57 3.65
C LEU A 39 -5.67 1.62 4.50
N ALA A 40 -5.85 1.66 5.83
CA ALA A 40 -5.19 0.74 6.76
C ALA A 40 -5.58 -0.71 6.46
N GLY A 41 -6.86 -0.98 6.21
CA GLY A 41 -7.35 -2.31 5.83
C GLY A 41 -6.76 -2.81 4.50
N ALA A 42 -6.70 -1.94 3.48
CA ALA A 42 -6.15 -2.26 2.18
C ALA A 42 -4.63 -2.51 2.23
N GLY A 43 -3.90 -1.74 3.04
CA GLY A 43 -2.46 -1.90 3.25
C GLY A 43 -2.10 -3.13 4.09
N ASN A 44 -2.96 -3.52 5.03
CA ASN A 44 -2.74 -4.65 5.94
C ASN A 44 -3.14 -6.01 5.37
N GLN A 45 -3.30 -6.16 4.05
CA GLN A 45 -3.56 -7.46 3.40
C GLN A 45 -2.37 -8.46 3.47
N VAL A 46 -1.39 -8.19 4.33
CA VAL A 46 -0.24 -9.06 4.61
C VAL A 46 -0.30 -9.54 6.06
N THR A 47 -1.42 -10.14 6.45
CA THR A 47 -1.41 -11.06 7.60
C THR A 47 -0.97 -12.43 7.08
N SER A 48 0.35 -12.59 7.05
CA SER A 48 1.14 -13.70 6.51
C SER A 48 0.96 -15.07 7.20
N ALA A 49 -0.24 -15.45 7.63
CA ALA A 49 -0.42 -16.73 8.31
C ALA A 49 -0.61 -17.92 7.34
N ASP A 50 -1.00 -17.69 6.07
CA ASP A 50 -1.38 -18.76 5.13
C ASP A 50 -0.94 -18.53 3.67
N MET A 51 0.04 -17.64 3.41
CA MET A 51 0.51 -17.47 2.03
C MET A 51 1.56 -18.54 1.68
N GLU A 52 1.11 -19.59 0.99
CA GLU A 52 1.96 -20.38 0.09
C GLU A 52 2.73 -19.44 -0.88
N PRO A 53 3.88 -19.85 -1.47
CA PRO A 53 4.74 -18.98 -2.27
C PRO A 53 4.03 -18.40 -3.51
N HIS A 54 3.30 -17.31 -3.34
CA HIS A 54 2.80 -16.49 -4.44
C HIS A 54 3.96 -15.66 -4.99
N GLU A 55 4.17 -15.69 -6.31
CA GLU A 55 5.02 -14.72 -7.00
C GLU A 55 4.39 -13.33 -6.90
N ARG A 56 4.79 -12.60 -5.85
CA ARG A 56 4.26 -11.29 -5.50
C ARG A 56 4.83 -10.25 -6.44
N ASP A 57 3.91 -9.51 -7.02
CA ASP A 57 4.12 -8.32 -7.84
C ASP A 57 4.44 -8.57 -9.33
N LEU A 58 3.43 -8.29 -10.17
CA LEU A 58 3.56 -8.29 -11.63
C LEU A 58 4.15 -6.97 -12.14
N TRP A 59 4.33 -5.98 -11.27
CA TRP A 59 4.95 -4.72 -11.65
C TRP A 59 6.44 -4.95 -11.90
N GLY A 60 6.84 -4.84 -13.16
CA GLY A 60 8.25 -4.98 -13.55
C GLY A 60 8.69 -6.40 -13.83
N HIS A 61 7.75 -7.32 -14.12
CA HIS A 61 8.09 -8.65 -14.60
C HIS A 61 9.06 -8.52 -15.80
N PRO A 62 10.18 -9.28 -15.84
CA PRO A 62 11.20 -9.11 -16.87
C PRO A 62 10.66 -9.29 -18.30
N VAL A 63 9.54 -10.00 -18.46
CA VAL A 63 8.80 -10.09 -19.73
C VAL A 63 8.31 -8.74 -20.26
N ASP A 64 7.96 -7.81 -19.38
CA ASP A 64 7.43 -6.50 -19.76
C ASP A 64 8.53 -5.57 -20.29
N LYS A 65 9.78 -5.84 -19.93
CA LYS A 65 10.97 -5.15 -20.48
C LYS A 65 11.29 -5.61 -21.89
N LEU A 66 10.85 -6.81 -22.25
CA LEU A 66 10.98 -7.35 -23.59
C LEU A 66 9.85 -6.75 -24.44
N ARG A 67 10.08 -5.57 -25.01
CA ARG A 67 9.17 -4.91 -25.95
C ARG A 67 9.07 -5.73 -27.25
N TYR A 68 8.39 -6.86 -27.19
CA TYR A 68 8.03 -7.64 -28.36
C TYR A 68 6.98 -6.87 -29.16
N SER A 69 7.13 -6.82 -30.48
CA SER A 69 6.08 -6.35 -31.40
C SER A 69 4.75 -7.03 -31.05
N SER A 70 3.63 -6.31 -31.21
CA SER A 70 2.28 -6.79 -30.89
C SER A 70 1.91 -8.10 -31.59
N PHE A 71 2.58 -8.42 -32.70
CA PHE A 71 2.39 -9.64 -33.49
C PHE A 71 3.50 -10.68 -33.32
N SER A 72 4.37 -10.52 -32.32
CA SER A 72 5.44 -11.47 -32.06
C SER A 72 4.88 -12.77 -31.46
N TRP A 73 5.06 -13.87 -32.18
CA TRP A 73 4.75 -15.21 -31.69
C TRP A 73 5.59 -15.60 -30.45
N GLN A 74 6.72 -14.92 -30.20
CA GLN A 74 7.49 -15.06 -28.97
C GLN A 74 6.73 -14.52 -27.75
N ARG A 75 5.91 -13.47 -27.90
CA ARG A 75 5.08 -12.94 -26.81
C ARG A 75 3.95 -13.90 -26.46
N VAL A 76 3.29 -14.46 -27.48
CA VAL A 76 2.19 -15.43 -27.31
C VAL A 76 2.67 -16.65 -26.52
N THR A 77 3.79 -17.24 -26.94
CA THR A 77 4.33 -18.46 -26.31
C THR A 77 4.96 -18.22 -24.95
N LEU A 78 5.59 -17.06 -24.72
CA LEU A 78 6.20 -16.73 -23.43
C LEU A 78 5.16 -16.44 -22.35
N VAL A 79 4.10 -15.69 -22.68
CA VAL A 79 2.96 -15.43 -21.77
C VAL A 79 2.27 -16.74 -21.40
N GLU A 80 1.94 -17.57 -22.39
CA GLU A 80 1.30 -18.87 -22.16
C GLU A 80 2.16 -19.77 -21.26
N ARG A 81 3.48 -19.84 -21.49
CA ARG A 81 4.41 -20.62 -20.65
C ARG A 81 4.60 -20.07 -19.23
N THR A 82 4.57 -18.76 -19.04
CA THR A 82 4.62 -18.15 -17.70
C THR A 82 3.37 -18.50 -16.90
N HIS A 83 2.20 -18.55 -17.54
CA HIS A 83 0.94 -18.87 -16.87
C HIS A 83 0.63 -20.36 -16.75
N LEU A 84 1.26 -21.21 -17.57
CA LEU A 84 1.15 -22.68 -17.49
C LEU A 84 2.04 -23.31 -16.41
N ARG A 85 2.93 -22.55 -15.77
CA ARG A 85 3.67 -22.99 -14.57
C ARG A 85 2.95 -22.52 -13.31
N ARG A 86 1.78 -23.09 -13.07
CA ARG A 86 1.13 -23.17 -11.76
C ARG A 86 0.70 -24.60 -11.53
#